data_AF-A0A251XLH9-F1
#
_entry.id   AF-A0A251XLH9-F1
#
_cell.length_a   1.000
_cell.length_b   1.000
_cell.length_c   1.000
_cell.angle_alpha   90.00
_cell.angle_beta   90.00
_cell.angle_gamma   90.00
#
_symmetry.space_group_name_H-M   'P 1'
#
loop_
_entity.id
_entity.type
_entity.pdbx_description
1 polymer ?
#
loop_
_entity_poly.entity_id
_entity_poly.type
_entity_poly.pdbx_seq_one_letter_code
_entity_poly.pdbx_strand_id
1 'polypeptide(L)'
;MGDEYVKLWRTLESNTAGGKRFRPRMVMAAYDGLGGQDVQAAAHVGAAFEMLHTALIVHDDVIDRDFTRRGGPNVSGAYRDIATTQGLPQPLAEHRGMSAAVIAGIWRSSTRTASSTRAACATSRGRT
;
A
#
# COMPACT_ATOMS: atom_id res chain seq x y z
N MET A 1 -10.81 14.92 11.14
CA MET A 1 -10.76 13.57 10.54
C MET A 1 -9.57 13.36 9.58
N GLY A 2 -8.55 14.24 9.54
CA GLY A 2 -7.43 14.11 8.60
C GLY A 2 -6.18 13.44 9.19
N ASP A 3 -5.84 13.72 10.44
CA ASP A 3 -4.54 13.36 11.00
C ASP A 3 -4.36 11.86 11.24
N GLU A 4 -5.39 11.17 11.76
CA GLU A 4 -5.42 9.71 11.90
C GLU A 4 -5.28 9.00 10.55
N TYR A 5 -5.85 9.60 9.51
CA TYR A 5 -5.79 9.08 8.15
C TYR A 5 -4.42 9.30 7.51
N VAL A 6 -3.79 10.46 7.73
CA VAL A 6 -2.40 10.72 7.29
C VAL A 6 -1.42 9.79 8.01
N LYS A 7 -1.66 9.51 9.29
CA LYS A 7 -0.86 8.58 10.09
C LYS A 7 -0.97 7.15 9.57
N LEU A 8 -2.18 6.68 9.25
CA LEU A 8 -2.41 5.39 8.58
C LEU A 8 -1.62 5.28 7.29
N TRP A 9 -1.64 6.34 6.48
CA TRP A 9 -0.95 6.39 5.20
C TRP A 9 0.56 6.26 5.34
N ARG A 10 1.18 7.03 6.23
CA ARG A 10 2.62 6.96 6.46
C ARG A 10 3.04 5.58 6.96
N THR A 11 2.22 4.93 7.78
CA THR A 11 2.48 3.56 8.23
C THR A 11 2.43 2.57 7.06
N LEU A 12 1.45 2.67 6.17
CA LEU A 12 1.38 1.84 4.95
C LEU A 12 2.56 2.08 4.00
N GLU A 13 2.96 3.34 3.82
CA GLU A 13 4.10 3.71 2.97
C GLU A 13 5.42 3.19 3.54
N SER A 14 5.66 3.32 4.85
CA SER A 14 6.87 2.79 5.48
C SER A 14 6.97 1.27 5.40
N ASN A 15 5.85 0.54 5.48
CA ASN A 15 5.80 -0.91 5.34
C ASN A 15 6.00 -1.39 3.89
N THR A 16 5.89 -0.49 2.90
CA THR A 16 6.08 -0.80 1.48
C THR A 16 7.31 -0.15 0.85
N ALA A 17 7.91 0.82 1.52
CA ALA A 17 9.16 1.45 1.11
C ALA A 17 10.30 0.42 1.16
N GLY A 18 10.97 0.20 0.02
CA GLY A 18 12.06 -0.78 -0.12
C GLY A 18 11.74 -1.97 -1.04
N GLY A 19 10.53 -2.06 -1.60
CA GLY A 19 10.21 -3.07 -2.61
C GLY A 19 11.02 -2.89 -3.89
N LYS A 20 11.54 -3.99 -4.47
CA LYS A 20 12.27 -4.02 -5.76
C LYS A 20 11.43 -3.57 -6.97
N ARG A 21 10.17 -3.15 -6.74
CA ARG A 21 9.16 -2.77 -7.74
C ARG A 21 9.06 -3.79 -8.88
N PHE A 22 9.19 -5.06 -8.51
CA PHE A 22 9.28 -6.16 -9.47
C PHE A 22 8.02 -6.28 -10.32
N ARG A 23 6.83 -6.11 -9.71
CA ARG A 23 5.53 -6.21 -10.39
C ARG A 23 5.31 -5.11 -11.43
N PRO A 24 5.49 -3.81 -11.11
CA PRO A 24 5.47 -2.76 -12.13
C PRO A 24 6.44 -3.03 -13.28
N ARG A 25 7.66 -3.49 -12.98
CA ARG A 25 8.67 -3.77 -14.02
C ARG A 25 8.26 -4.93 -14.94
N MET A 26 7.64 -5.98 -14.42
CA MET A 26 7.09 -7.06 -15.25
C MET A 26 5.97 -6.57 -16.16
N VAL A 27 5.06 -5.72 -15.65
CA VAL A 27 3.98 -5.14 -16.47
C VAL A 27 4.56 -4.31 -17.60
N MET A 28 5.55 -3.45 -17.31
CA MET A 28 6.22 -2.66 -18.34
C MET A 28 6.93 -3.53 -19.39
N ALA A 29 7.67 -4.55 -18.95
CA ALA A 29 8.40 -5.44 -19.85
C ALA A 29 7.46 -6.28 -20.75
N ALA A 30 6.33 -6.75 -20.20
CA ALA A 30 5.33 -7.46 -20.98
C ALA A 30 4.63 -6.55 -21.98
N TYR A 31 4.30 -5.31 -21.59
CA TYR A 31 3.65 -4.35 -22.48
C TYR A 31 4.57 -3.94 -23.64
N ASP A 32 5.84 -3.67 -23.35
CA ASP A 32 6.87 -3.36 -24.35
C ASP A 32 7.11 -4.55 -25.30
N GLY A 33 7.24 -5.77 -24.76
CA GLY A 33 7.42 -6.99 -25.55
C GLY A 33 6.25 -7.36 -26.47
N LEU A 34 5.06 -6.80 -26.21
CA LEU A 34 3.87 -6.96 -27.07
C LEU A 34 3.69 -5.79 -28.07
N GLY A 35 4.67 -4.89 -28.17
CA GLY A 35 4.64 -3.75 -29.09
C GLY A 35 3.81 -2.56 -28.59
N GLY A 36 3.54 -2.48 -27.29
CA GLY A 36 2.80 -1.39 -26.68
C GLY A 36 3.56 -0.06 -26.78
N GLN A 37 2.85 1.02 -27.13
CA GLN A 37 3.46 2.34 -27.31
C GLN A 37 3.06 3.36 -26.23
N ASP A 38 2.00 3.08 -25.47
CA ASP A 38 1.56 3.94 -24.38
C ASP A 38 2.23 3.53 -23.05
N VAL A 39 3.42 4.06 -22.84
CA VAL A 39 4.20 3.89 -21.61
C VAL A 39 3.45 4.40 -20.38
N GLN A 40 2.58 5.41 -20.52
CA GLN A 40 1.80 5.93 -19.40
C GLN A 40 0.73 4.94 -18.97
N ALA A 41 -0.05 4.41 -19.91
CA ALA A 41 -1.04 3.38 -19.63
C ALA A 41 -0.42 2.17 -18.94
N ALA A 42 0.74 1.70 -19.41
CA ALA A 42 1.46 0.59 -18.79
C ALA A 42 1.94 0.93 -17.36
N ALA A 43 2.41 2.16 -17.14
CA ALA A 43 2.81 2.62 -15.80
C ALA A 43 1.62 2.72 -14.83
N HIS A 44 0.44 3.16 -15.29
CA HIS A 44 -0.78 3.18 -14.48
C HIS A 44 -1.20 1.77 -14.08
N VAL A 45 -1.20 0.83 -15.02
CA VAL A 45 -1.51 -0.58 -14.73
C VAL A 45 -0.50 -1.15 -13.74
N GLY A 46 0.81 -0.95 -13.97
CA GLY A 46 1.85 -1.41 -13.05
C GLY A 46 1.70 -0.83 -11.64
N ALA A 47 1.34 0.46 -11.54
CA ALA A 47 1.05 1.12 -10.27
C ALA A 47 -0.19 0.54 -9.56
N ALA A 48 -1.23 0.20 -10.32
CA ALA A 48 -2.44 -0.45 -9.80
C ALA A 48 -2.14 -1.87 -9.28
N PHE A 49 -1.32 -2.66 -9.99
CA PHE A 49 -0.91 -3.99 -9.53
C PHE A 49 -0.10 -3.95 -8.23
N GLU A 50 0.81 -2.99 -8.08
CA GLU A 50 1.56 -2.80 -6.83
C GLU A 50 0.63 -2.36 -5.68
N MET A 51 -0.42 -1.60 -6.00
CA MET A 51 -1.45 -1.26 -5.02
C MET A 51 -2.29 -2.48 -4.65
N LEU A 52 -2.79 -3.24 -5.61
CA LEU A 52 -3.54 -4.45 -5.30
C LEU A 52 -2.71 -5.41 -4.45
N HIS A 53 -1.45 -5.62 -4.82
CA HIS A 53 -0.58 -6.56 -4.11
C HIS A 53 -0.38 -6.22 -2.63
N THR A 54 -0.03 -4.99 -2.30
CA THR A 54 0.14 -4.63 -0.89
C THR A 54 -1.20 -4.59 -0.15
N ALA A 55 -2.32 -4.29 -0.80
CA ALA A 55 -3.63 -4.42 -0.15
C ALA A 55 -3.89 -5.89 0.24
N LEU A 56 -3.57 -6.84 -0.65
CA LEU A 56 -3.64 -8.27 -0.35
C LEU A 56 -2.70 -8.67 0.79
N ILE A 57 -1.48 -8.13 0.85
CA ILE A 57 -0.57 -8.38 1.99
C ILE A 57 -1.18 -7.94 3.33
N VAL A 58 -1.78 -6.75 3.36
CA VAL A 58 -2.43 -6.25 4.60
C VAL A 58 -3.63 -7.13 4.96
N HIS A 59 -4.37 -7.64 3.97
CA HIS A 59 -5.45 -8.59 4.21
C HIS A 59 -4.94 -9.94 4.71
N ASP A 60 -3.85 -10.48 4.16
CA ASP A 60 -3.22 -11.72 4.65
C ASP A 60 -2.80 -11.57 6.11
N ASP A 61 -2.14 -10.46 6.48
CA ASP A 61 -1.74 -10.17 7.87
C ASP A 61 -2.93 -10.21 8.84
N VAL A 62 -4.11 -9.75 8.40
CA VAL A 62 -5.35 -9.79 9.21
C VAL A 62 -5.93 -11.19 9.28
N ILE A 63 -5.97 -11.91 8.15
CA ILE A 63 -6.51 -13.28 8.08
C ILE A 63 -5.68 -14.21 8.99
N ASP A 64 -4.36 -14.05 8.97
CA ASP A 64 -3.42 -14.87 9.74
C ASP A 64 -3.35 -14.47 11.22
N ARG A 65 -4.05 -13.40 11.62
CA ARG A 65 -3.99 -12.78 12.97
C ARG A 65 -2.55 -12.48 13.40
N ASP A 66 -1.67 -12.19 12.45
CA ASP A 66 -0.32 -11.75 12.75
C ASP A 66 -0.38 -10.27 13.13
N PHE A 67 0.39 -9.89 14.15
CA PHE A 67 0.54 -8.50 14.58
C PHE A 67 1.95 -7.97 14.29
N THR A 68 2.80 -8.79 13.68
CA THR A 68 4.20 -8.48 13.39
C THR A 68 4.55 -8.83 11.94
N ARG A 69 5.42 -8.05 11.31
CA ARG A 69 5.95 -8.35 9.98
C ARG A 69 7.37 -7.82 9.87
N ARG A 70 8.29 -8.67 9.39
CA ARG A 70 9.73 -8.35 9.25
C ARG A 70 10.38 -7.81 10.54
N GLY A 71 9.95 -8.29 11.71
CA GLY A 71 10.50 -7.88 13.00
C GLY A 71 9.95 -6.58 13.58
N GLY A 72 9.00 -5.92 12.92
CA GLY A 72 8.27 -4.76 13.44
C GLY A 72 6.75 -4.99 13.48
N PRO A 73 5.96 -4.11 14.11
CA PRO A 73 4.51 -4.20 14.10
C PRO A 73 3.95 -3.97 12.68
N ASN A 74 3.06 -4.84 12.23
CA ASN A 74 2.31 -4.64 10.99
C ASN A 74 1.14 -3.64 11.21
N VAL A 75 0.29 -3.41 10.20
CA VAL A 75 -0.80 -2.41 10.30
C VAL A 75 -1.77 -2.72 11.44
N SER A 76 -2.16 -4.00 11.61
CA SER A 76 -3.03 -4.42 12.70
C SER A 76 -2.33 -4.31 14.06
N GLY A 77 -1.06 -4.68 14.15
CA GLY A 77 -0.22 -4.56 15.35
C GLY A 77 -0.03 -3.11 15.80
N ALA A 78 0.28 -2.20 14.88
CA ALA A 78 0.46 -0.79 15.18
C ALA A 78 -0.83 -0.15 15.74
N TYR A 79 -1.99 -0.47 15.17
CA TYR A 79 -3.27 0.04 15.64
C TYR A 79 -3.76 -0.64 16.93
N ARG A 80 -3.42 -1.91 17.15
CA ARG A 80 -3.59 -2.59 18.44
C ARG A 80 -2.79 -1.87 19.52
N ASP A 81 -1.49 -1.63 19.28
CA ASP A 81 -0.61 -1.03 20.26
C ASP A 81 -1.06 0.39 20.63
N ILE A 82 -1.52 1.19 19.65
CA ILE A 82 -2.15 2.50 19.90
C ILE A 82 -3.38 2.35 20.80
N ALA A 83 -4.26 1.39 20.52
CA ALA A 83 -5.46 1.16 21.33
C ALA A 83 -5.11 0.68 22.76
N THR A 84 -4.10 -0.18 22.91
CA THR A 84 -3.61 -0.61 24.23
C THR A 84 -3.05 0.58 25.01
N THR A 85 -2.31 1.48 24.35
CA THR A 85 -1.76 2.70 25.00
C THR A 85 -2.88 3.66 25.45
N GLN A 86 -4.05 3.61 24.81
CA GLN A 86 -5.25 4.35 25.19
C GLN A 86 -6.03 3.69 26.35
N GLY A 87 -5.53 2.58 26.91
CA GLY A 87 -6.16 1.88 28.03
C GLY A 87 -7.30 0.94 27.65
N LEU A 88 -7.45 0.60 26.36
CA LEU A 88 -8.46 -0.37 25.93
C LEU A 88 -8.07 -1.80 26.37
N PRO A 89 -9.04 -2.62 26.81
CA PRO A 89 -8.81 -4.04 27.10
C PRO A 89 -8.23 -4.78 25.89
N GLN A 90 -7.31 -5.73 26.13
CA GLN A 90 -6.61 -6.51 25.10
C GLN A 90 -7.54 -7.02 23.97
N PRO A 91 -8.70 -7.65 24.25
CA PRO A 91 -9.56 -8.17 23.18
C PRO A 91 -10.15 -7.08 22.27
N LEU A 92 -10.41 -5.89 22.85
CA LEU A 92 -10.97 -4.76 22.13
C LEU A 92 -9.89 -4.01 21.33
N ALA A 93 -8.67 -3.95 21.86
CA ALA A 93 -7.51 -3.39 21.16
C ALA A 93 -7.15 -4.23 19.92
N GLU A 94 -7.16 -5.56 20.03
CA GLU A 94 -6.95 -6.48 18.91
C GLU A 94 -8.04 -6.36 17.85
N HIS A 95 -9.31 -6.29 18.27
CA HIS A 95 -10.43 -6.11 17.35
C HIS A 95 -10.36 -4.76 16.60
N ARG A 96 -9.95 -3.69 17.28
CA ARG A 96 -9.68 -2.38 16.65
C ARG A 96 -8.55 -2.45 15.64
N GLY A 97 -7.45 -3.12 16.00
CA GLY A 97 -6.29 -3.31 15.11
C GLY A 97 -6.68 -4.04 13.82
N MET A 98 -7.39 -5.17 13.94
CA MET A 98 -7.87 -5.93 12.79
C MET A 98 -8.85 -5.11 11.92
N SER A 99 -9.80 -4.40 12.53
CA SER A 99 -10.76 -3.57 11.81
C SER A 99 -10.08 -2.42 11.04
N ALA A 100 -9.08 -1.77 11.65
CA ALA A 100 -8.31 -0.72 11.00
C ALA A 100 -7.53 -1.25 9.78
N ALA A 101 -6.94 -2.44 9.88
CA ALA A 101 -6.23 -3.06 8.79
C ALA A 101 -7.14 -3.47 7.62
N VAL A 102 -8.36 -3.96 7.88
CA VAL A 102 -9.36 -4.23 6.83
C VAL A 102 -9.73 -2.96 6.08
N ILE A 103 -10.04 -1.87 6.79
CA ILE A 103 -10.39 -0.58 6.18
C ILE A 103 -9.20 -0.02 5.40
N ALA A 104 -7.99 -0.12 5.94
CA ALA A 104 -6.76 0.32 5.29
C ALA A 104 -6.48 -0.43 3.97
N GLY A 105 -6.69 -1.75 3.95
CA GLY A 105 -6.56 -2.59 2.75
C GLY A 105 -7.52 -2.16 1.64
N ILE A 106 -8.80 -2.00 1.96
CA ILE A 106 -9.84 -1.53 1.03
C ILE A 106 -9.49 -0.15 0.49
N TRP A 107 -9.12 0.78 1.37
CA TRP A 107 -8.94 2.18 0.99
C TRP A 107 -7.66 2.40 0.15
N ARG A 108 -6.61 1.59 0.34
CA ARG A 108 -5.41 1.64 -0.52
C ARG A 108 -5.71 1.22 -1.96
N SER A 109 -6.72 0.38 -2.21
CA SER A 109 -7.11 -0.01 -3.56
C SER A 109 -7.75 1.14 -4.37
N SER A 110 -8.36 2.13 -3.69
CA SER A 110 -9.24 3.11 -4.34
C SER A 110 -8.57 4.45 -4.68
N THR A 111 -7.43 4.81 -4.09
CA THR A 111 -7.03 6.24 -3.99
C THR A 111 -5.76 6.67 -4.70
N ARG A 112 -5.11 5.80 -5.47
CA ARG A 112 -3.93 6.20 -6.25
C ARG A 112 -4.04 5.86 -7.73
N THR A 113 -5.24 6.06 -8.28
CA THR A 113 -5.42 6.24 -9.72
C THR A 113 -5.12 7.71 -10.14
N ALA A 114 -5.04 8.65 -9.19
CA ALA A 114 -5.00 10.09 -9.49
C ALA A 114 -3.60 10.78 -9.44
N SER A 115 -2.58 10.20 -8.76
CA SER A 115 -1.31 10.92 -8.51
C SER A 115 -0.07 10.37 -9.24
N SER A 116 -0.12 9.19 -9.85
CA SER A 116 1.00 8.64 -10.64
C SER A 116 1.22 9.36 -11.99
N THR A 117 0.20 10.07 -12.49
CA THR A 117 0.25 10.77 -13.79
C THR A 117 1.22 11.96 -13.82
N ARG A 118 1.56 12.56 -12.67
CA ARG A 118 2.43 13.76 -12.63
C ARG A 118 3.93 13.46 -12.64
N ALA A 119 4.37 12.35 -12.03
CA ALA A 119 5.80 12.03 -11.93
C ALA A 119 6.37 11.46 -13.25
N ALA A 120 5.55 10.72 -14.01
CA ALA A 120 5.98 10.13 -15.27
C ALA A 120 6.07 11.15 -16.43
N CYS A 121 5.37 12.30 -16.34
CA CYS A 121 5.42 13.37 -17.33
C CYS A 121 6.67 14.27 -17.21
N ALA A 122 7.26 14.37 -16.02
CA ALA A 122 8.44 15.22 -15.80
C ALA A 122 9.74 14.62 -16.38
N THR A 123 9.80 13.30 -16.56
CA THR A 123 11.03 12.62 -17.00
C THR A 123 11.14 12.54 -18.54
N SER A 124 10.05 12.76 -19.28
CA SER A 124 10.05 12.72 -20.76
C SER A 124 10.33 14.07 -21.43
N ARG A 125 10.30 15.20 -20.70
CA ARG A 125 10.57 16.55 -21.24
C ARG A 125 12.03 16.99 -21.20
N GLY A 126 12.95 16.13 -20.73
CA GLY A 126 14.39 16.43 -20.61
C GLY A 126 15.28 15.78 -21.67
N ARG A 127 14.71 15.14 -22.69
CA ARG A 127 15.43 14.56 -23.83
C ARG A 127 14.86 15.11 -25.15
N THR A 128 15.19 16.35 -25.45
CA THR A 128 15.18 16.94 -26.78
C THR A 128 16.39 17.84 -26.90
#